data_AF-A0A2D4K9W6-F1
#
_entry.id   AF-A0A2D4K9W6-F1
#
_cell.length_a   1.000
_cell.length_b   1.000
_cell.length_c   1.000
_cell.angle_alpha   90.00
_cell.angle_beta   90.00
_cell.angle_gamma   90.00
#
_symmetry.space_group_name_H-M   'P 1'
#
loop_
_entity.id
_entity.type
_entity.pdbx_description
1 polymer ?
#
loop_
_entity_poly.entity_id
_entity_poly.type
_entity_poly.pdbx_seq_one_letter_code
_entity_poly.pdbx_strand_id
1 'polypeptide(L)'
;MLLLSRLCLDYETATISYILTLTDEQFLVQDHSPVTPVTVLCAEAREASQKLLNHYVKVQGLIISQMLRKSVETRDWISTIEPRNVRAVMKRVVEDTTSIDVQVGLLYEEGVRKAQSSDSSKRTFSVSRQQGRYAPSYTPSAPMDTNLLSNIQKLFSERIDIFSPVEFNKVSVLTGIIKISLKTFLECVRLRTFGRFGLQQIQVDCYYLQLYLWRFVSDENLVHFLLDEIVGSTAHRCLDPVPMEQSVIEVICERG
;
A
#
# COMPACT_ATOMS: atom_id res chain seq x y z
N MET A 1 -7.49 14.12 -14.26
CA MET A 1 -7.56 12.64 -14.29
C MET A 1 -8.68 12.11 -13.40
N LEU A 2 -8.67 12.38 -12.09
CA LEU A 2 -9.71 11.87 -11.18
C LEU A 2 -11.13 12.34 -11.53
N LEU A 3 -11.34 13.64 -11.73
CA LEU A 3 -12.64 14.19 -12.18
C LEU A 3 -13.11 13.61 -13.52
N LEU A 4 -12.18 13.42 -14.46
CA LEU A 4 -12.51 12.87 -15.78
C LEU A 4 -12.89 11.39 -15.69
N SER A 5 -12.23 10.63 -14.82
CA SER A 5 -12.63 9.25 -14.52
C SER A 5 -14.05 9.21 -13.97
N ARG A 6 -14.39 10.09 -13.01
CA ARG A 6 -15.74 10.17 -12.47
C ARG A 6 -16.77 10.55 -13.54
N LEU A 7 -16.49 11.55 -14.36
CA LEU A 7 -17.37 11.97 -15.46
C LEU A 7 -17.65 10.83 -16.45
N CYS A 8 -16.62 10.08 -16.85
CA CYS A 8 -16.80 8.92 -17.72
C CYS A 8 -17.60 7.78 -17.06
N LEU A 9 -17.54 7.64 -15.73
CA LEU A 9 -18.38 6.70 -14.99
C LEU A 9 -19.84 7.18 -14.94
N ASP A 10 -20.06 8.48 -14.78
CA ASP A 10 -21.40 9.08 -14.85
C ASP A 10 -22.01 8.95 -16.26
N TYR A 11 -21.17 8.97 -17.31
CA TYR A 11 -21.58 8.67 -18.67
C TYR A 11 -22.12 7.25 -18.83
N GLU A 12 -21.40 6.26 -18.33
CA GLU A 12 -21.85 4.87 -18.38
C GLU A 12 -23.12 4.64 -17.55
N THR A 13 -23.22 5.23 -16.36
CA THR A 13 -24.31 4.95 -15.42
C THR A 13 -25.63 5.61 -15.76
N ALA A 14 -25.62 6.84 -16.32
CA ALA A 14 -26.86 7.58 -16.55
C ALA A 14 -26.84 8.46 -17.81
N THR A 15 -25.77 9.21 -18.07
CA THR A 15 -25.82 10.31 -19.04
C THR A 15 -26.00 9.81 -20.48
N ILE A 16 -25.35 8.71 -20.87
CA ILE A 16 -25.52 8.15 -22.22
C ILE A 16 -26.97 7.75 -22.45
N SER A 17 -27.56 6.97 -21.54
CA SER A 17 -28.96 6.54 -21.66
C SER A 17 -29.91 7.73 -21.68
N TYR A 18 -29.70 8.72 -20.81
CA TYR A 18 -30.54 9.93 -20.75
C TYR A 18 -30.52 10.72 -22.06
N ILE A 19 -29.34 10.97 -22.64
CA ILE A 19 -29.21 11.72 -23.90
C ILE A 19 -29.84 10.95 -25.05
N LEU A 20 -29.66 9.63 -25.11
CA LEU A 20 -30.26 8.81 -26.16
C LEU A 20 -31.79 8.85 -26.07
N THR A 21 -32.37 8.66 -24.88
CA THR A 21 -33.83 8.77 -24.68
C THR A 21 -34.36 10.14 -25.11
N LEU A 22 -33.71 11.23 -24.72
CA LEU A 22 -34.10 12.58 -25.16
C LEU A 22 -34.01 12.75 -26.68
N THR A 23 -33.00 12.15 -27.31
CA THR A 23 -32.82 12.23 -28.76
C THR A 23 -33.92 11.47 -29.49
N ASP A 24 -34.26 10.27 -29.01
CA ASP A 24 -35.34 9.46 -29.58
C ASP A 24 -36.69 10.17 -29.47
N GLU A 25 -36.98 10.77 -28.30
CA GLU A 25 -38.20 11.54 -28.06
C GLU A 25 -38.30 12.79 -28.95
N GLN A 26 -37.19 13.52 -29.11
CA GLN A 26 -37.19 14.81 -29.81
C GLN A 26 -37.20 14.67 -31.33
N PHE A 27 -36.56 13.63 -31.87
CA PHE A 27 -36.34 13.47 -33.31
C PHE A 27 -37.14 12.34 -33.95
N LEU A 28 -37.92 11.56 -33.17
CA LEU A 28 -38.72 10.43 -33.65
C LEU A 28 -37.91 9.52 -34.60
N VAL A 29 -36.68 9.22 -34.19
CA VAL A 29 -35.67 8.56 -35.04
C VAL A 29 -36.25 7.26 -35.59
N GLN A 30 -36.37 7.19 -36.92
CA GLN A 30 -36.73 5.96 -37.62
C GLN A 30 -35.43 5.21 -37.95
N ASP A 31 -35.34 3.93 -37.56
CA ASP A 31 -34.18 3.06 -37.76
C ASP A 31 -33.92 2.78 -39.25
N HIS A 32 -33.35 3.74 -39.97
CA HIS A 32 -33.03 3.61 -41.39
C HIS A 32 -31.59 3.11 -41.63
N SER A 33 -30.77 2.95 -40.59
CA SER A 33 -29.39 2.46 -40.67
C SER A 33 -28.97 1.77 -39.35
N PRO A 34 -28.00 0.83 -39.37
CA PRO A 34 -27.47 0.24 -38.14
C PRO A 34 -26.80 1.32 -37.29
N VAL A 35 -27.38 1.60 -36.13
CA VAL A 35 -26.84 2.52 -35.12
C VAL A 35 -25.93 1.78 -34.13
N THR A 36 -24.95 2.50 -33.57
CA THR A 36 -24.09 1.95 -32.50
C THR A 36 -24.94 1.64 -31.27
N PRO A 37 -24.91 0.40 -30.74
CA PRO A 37 -25.69 0.06 -29.56
C PRO A 37 -25.26 0.85 -28.32
N VAL A 38 -26.23 1.24 -27.48
CA VAL A 38 -25.96 1.93 -26.20
C VAL A 38 -24.96 1.18 -25.31
N THR A 39 -25.00 -0.15 -25.35
CA THR A 39 -24.09 -1.01 -24.59
C THR A 39 -22.63 -0.83 -25.00
N VAL A 40 -22.36 -0.54 -26.28
CA VAL A 40 -21.00 -0.26 -26.77
C VAL A 40 -20.52 1.08 -26.24
N LEU A 41 -21.36 2.11 -26.29
CA LEU A 41 -21.04 3.44 -25.77
C LEU A 41 -20.78 3.42 -24.26
N CYS A 42 -21.63 2.72 -23.49
CA CYS A 42 -21.44 2.53 -22.05
C CYS A 42 -20.14 1.77 -21.75
N ALA A 43 -19.82 0.71 -22.52
CA ALA A 43 -18.58 -0.04 -22.34
C ALA A 43 -17.33 0.81 -22.62
N GLU A 44 -17.33 1.61 -23.69
CA GLU A 44 -16.23 2.52 -24.00
C GLU A 44 -16.05 3.59 -22.91
N ALA A 45 -17.14 4.17 -22.41
CA ALA A 45 -17.11 5.14 -21.32
C ALA A 45 -16.54 4.52 -20.04
N ARG A 46 -16.96 3.30 -19.68
CA ARG A 46 -16.42 2.57 -18.54
C ARG A 46 -14.94 2.24 -18.70
N GLU A 47 -14.51 1.79 -19.87
CA GLU A 47 -13.11 1.49 -20.14
C GLU A 47 -12.23 2.74 -20.03
N ALA A 48 -12.67 3.86 -20.62
CA ALA A 48 -12.01 5.14 -20.49
C ALA A 48 -11.92 5.58 -19.01
N SER A 49 -13.01 5.48 -18.26
CA SER A 49 -13.06 5.77 -16.83
C SER A 49 -12.02 4.95 -16.05
N GLN A 50 -11.93 3.64 -16.32
CA GLN A 50 -11.00 2.74 -15.65
C GLN A 50 -9.54 3.08 -15.98
N LYS A 51 -9.22 3.35 -17.26
CA LYS A 51 -7.88 3.78 -17.68
C LYS A 51 -7.45 5.05 -16.95
N LEU A 52 -8.36 6.03 -16.83
CA LEU A 52 -8.11 7.29 -16.14
C LEU A 52 -7.88 7.09 -14.64
N LEU A 53 -8.67 6.23 -13.98
CA LEU A 53 -8.51 5.92 -12.55
C LEU A 53 -7.19 5.22 -12.28
N ASN A 54 -6.87 4.18 -13.07
CA ASN A 54 -5.61 3.44 -12.98
C ASN A 54 -4.41 4.38 -13.17
N HIS A 55 -4.50 5.30 -14.14
CA HIS A 55 -3.46 6.29 -14.36
C HIS A 55 -3.32 7.26 -13.19
N TYR A 56 -4.44 7.74 -12.62
CA TYR A 56 -4.41 8.59 -11.43
C TYR A 56 -3.70 7.89 -10.25
N VAL A 57 -4.09 6.65 -9.93
CA VAL A 57 -3.44 5.85 -8.87
C VAL A 57 -1.94 5.71 -9.14
N LYS A 58 -1.55 5.39 -10.38
CA LYS A 58 -0.14 5.27 -10.76
C LYS A 58 0.62 6.57 -10.54
N VAL A 59 0.09 7.71 -10.99
CA VAL A 59 0.76 9.02 -10.86
C VAL A 59 0.89 9.42 -9.39
N GLN A 60 -0.18 9.31 -8.60
CA GLN A 60 -0.14 9.63 -7.17
C GLN A 60 0.83 8.72 -6.40
N GLY A 61 0.77 7.41 -6.67
CA GLY A 61 1.71 6.43 -6.11
C GLY A 61 3.17 6.79 -6.44
N LEU A 62 3.45 7.18 -7.69
CA LEU A 62 4.79 7.58 -8.12
C LEU A 62 5.29 8.86 -7.46
N ILE A 63 4.43 9.85 -7.22
CA ILE A 63 4.80 11.09 -6.52
C ILE A 63 5.29 10.77 -5.09
N ILE A 64 4.52 9.98 -4.35
CA ILE A 64 4.91 9.55 -3.00
C ILE A 64 6.17 8.68 -3.04
N SER A 65 6.23 7.73 -3.98
CA SER A 65 7.39 6.87 -4.20
C SER A 65 8.68 7.66 -4.47
N GLN A 66 8.62 8.78 -5.20
CA GLN A 66 9.79 9.61 -5.47
C GLN A 66 10.35 10.25 -4.20
N MET A 67 9.48 10.71 -3.29
CA MET A 67 9.92 11.24 -2.00
C MET A 67 10.61 10.16 -1.16
N LEU A 68 10.00 8.98 -1.07
CA LEU A 68 10.55 7.82 -0.36
C LEU A 68 11.91 7.43 -0.94
N ARG A 69 11.99 7.27 -2.26
CA ARG A 69 13.23 6.95 -2.98
C ARG A 69 14.33 7.96 -2.66
N LYS A 70 14.09 9.25 -2.89
CA LYS A 70 15.08 10.30 -2.64
C LYS A 70 15.55 10.28 -1.19
N SER A 71 14.64 10.08 -0.23
CA SER A 71 15.00 10.02 1.20
C SER A 71 15.90 8.84 1.58
N VAL A 72 15.83 7.74 0.83
CA VAL A 72 16.68 6.56 1.01
C VAL A 72 17.98 6.72 0.24
N GLU A 73 17.96 7.31 -0.94
CA GLU A 73 19.14 7.41 -1.79
C GLU A 73 20.18 8.40 -1.27
N THR A 74 19.76 9.49 -0.62
CA THR A 74 20.65 10.58 -0.20
C THR A 74 21.25 10.45 1.19
N ARG A 75 20.84 9.45 1.98
CA ARG A 75 21.27 9.26 3.36
C ARG A 75 22.44 8.28 3.45
N ASP A 76 23.42 8.58 4.29
CA ASP A 76 24.41 7.59 4.74
C ASP A 76 23.78 6.67 5.80
N TRP A 77 23.43 5.47 5.38
CA TRP A 77 22.81 4.45 6.21
C TRP A 77 23.79 3.67 7.09
N ILE A 78 25.10 3.74 6.81
CA ILE A 78 26.14 3.06 7.59
C ILE A 78 26.49 3.90 8.81
N SER A 79 26.72 5.21 8.61
CA SER A 79 27.12 6.15 9.67
C SER A 79 25.93 6.93 10.26
N THR A 80 24.74 6.32 10.29
CA THR A 80 23.55 6.93 10.88
C THR A 80 23.71 7.06 12.41
N ILE A 81 23.22 8.14 13.00
CA ILE A 81 23.09 8.32 14.46
C ILE A 81 21.85 7.61 15.00
N GLU A 82 21.86 7.28 16.29
CA GLU A 82 20.70 6.67 16.97
C GLU A 82 19.42 7.50 16.75
N PRO A 83 18.33 6.90 16.25
CA PRO A 83 17.13 7.64 15.90
C PRO A 83 16.43 8.18 17.16
N ARG A 84 16.05 9.45 17.12
CA ARG A 84 15.28 10.13 18.19
C ARG A 84 13.94 10.68 17.72
N ASN A 85 13.73 10.71 16.41
CA ASN A 85 12.54 11.24 15.77
C ASN A 85 12.21 10.40 14.52
N VAL A 86 10.94 10.39 14.16
CA VAL A 86 10.47 9.92 12.86
C VAL A 86 11.00 10.86 11.76
N ARG A 87 11.45 10.31 10.63
CA ARG A 87 11.90 11.18 9.51
C ARG A 87 10.73 11.99 8.95
N ALA A 88 10.98 13.26 8.65
CA ALA A 88 9.99 14.18 8.11
C ALA A 88 9.30 13.66 6.83
N VAL A 89 10.02 12.89 5.99
CA VAL A 89 9.44 12.27 4.79
C VAL A 89 8.29 11.30 5.12
N MET A 90 8.33 10.59 6.25
CA MET A 90 7.28 9.65 6.64
C MET A 90 6.02 10.39 7.08
N LYS A 91 6.19 11.49 7.82
CA LYS A 91 5.10 12.40 8.15
C LYS A 91 4.47 12.95 6.88
N ARG A 92 5.30 13.38 5.92
CA ARG A 92 4.85 13.89 4.63
C ARG A 92 4.07 12.85 3.82
N VAL A 93 4.50 11.59 3.81
CA VAL A 93 3.75 10.49 3.18
C VAL A 93 2.34 10.36 3.76
N VAL A 94 2.19 10.45 5.09
CA VAL A 94 0.89 10.39 5.76
C VAL A 94 0.04 11.61 5.42
N GLU A 95 0.61 12.81 5.44
CA GLU A 95 -0.06 14.05 5.06
C GLU A 95 -0.58 14.01 3.61
N ASP A 96 0.27 13.63 2.66
CA ASP A 96 -0.09 13.56 1.24
C ASP A 96 -1.14 12.47 1.00
N THR A 97 -1.03 11.31 1.66
CA THR A 97 -2.06 10.26 1.60
C THR A 97 -3.39 10.74 2.15
N THR A 98 -3.38 11.50 3.26
CA THR A 98 -4.59 12.10 3.86
C THR A 98 -5.21 13.14 2.92
N SER A 99 -4.40 13.97 2.28
CA SER A 99 -4.88 14.93 1.28
C SER A 99 -5.52 14.23 0.08
N ILE A 100 -4.96 13.10 -0.36
CA ILE A 100 -5.52 12.29 -1.44
C ILE A 100 -6.84 11.63 -0.99
N ASP A 101 -6.92 11.10 0.23
CA ASP A 101 -8.16 10.52 0.79
C ASP A 101 -9.31 11.54 0.74
N VAL A 102 -9.07 12.77 1.18
CA VAL A 102 -10.08 13.85 1.10
C VAL A 102 -10.50 14.10 -0.36
N GLN A 103 -9.55 14.24 -1.29
CA GLN A 103 -9.87 14.53 -2.70
C GLN A 103 -10.65 13.39 -3.38
N VAL A 104 -10.27 12.14 -3.11
CA VAL A 104 -10.96 10.97 -3.67
C VAL A 104 -12.34 10.80 -3.05
N GLY A 105 -12.49 11.08 -1.75
CA GLY A 105 -13.77 11.03 -1.04
C GLY A 105 -14.79 12.07 -1.47
N LEU A 106 -14.38 13.11 -2.21
CA LEU A 106 -15.32 14.05 -2.84
C LEU A 106 -16.02 13.46 -4.08
N LEU A 107 -15.49 12.38 -4.67
CA LEU A 107 -15.92 11.87 -5.98
C LEU A 107 -16.33 10.40 -5.96
N TYR A 108 -15.75 9.61 -5.06
CA TYR A 108 -16.01 8.18 -4.94
C TYR A 108 -16.49 7.83 -3.55
N GLU A 109 -17.36 6.83 -3.49
CA GLU A 109 -17.83 6.26 -2.23
C GLU A 109 -16.67 5.62 -1.46
N GLU A 110 -16.85 5.46 -0.16
CA GLU A 110 -15.84 4.94 0.76
C GLU A 110 -15.33 3.54 0.35
N GLY A 111 -16.25 2.60 0.06
CA GLY A 111 -15.92 1.18 -0.11
C GLY A 111 -15.90 0.44 1.23
N VAL A 112 -15.55 -0.85 1.20
CA VAL A 112 -15.57 -1.71 2.39
C VAL A 112 -14.25 -1.60 3.16
N ARG A 113 -14.35 -1.29 4.46
CA ARG A 113 -13.23 -1.30 5.41
C ARG A 113 -13.45 -2.42 6.44
N LYS A 114 -12.42 -3.25 6.70
CA LYS A 114 -12.44 -4.10 7.90
C LYS A 114 -12.17 -3.24 9.13
N ALA A 115 -12.92 -3.47 10.21
CA ALA A 115 -12.64 -2.83 11.49
C ALA A 115 -11.24 -3.25 11.98
N GLN A 116 -10.55 -2.31 12.63
CA GLN A 116 -9.24 -2.55 13.24
C GLN A 116 -9.33 -3.76 14.18
N SER A 117 -8.44 -4.75 14.00
CA SER A 117 -8.28 -5.75 15.05
C SER A 117 -7.58 -5.09 16.23
N SER A 118 -8.16 -5.20 17.44
CA SER A 118 -7.62 -4.58 18.67
C SER A 118 -6.21 -5.03 19.06
N ASP A 119 -5.61 -5.97 18.32
CA ASP A 119 -4.27 -6.53 18.55
C ASP A 119 -3.22 -6.07 17.53
N SER A 120 -3.60 -5.29 16.50
CA SER A 120 -2.72 -4.99 15.36
C SER A 120 -1.61 -3.97 15.67
N SER A 121 -1.81 -3.12 16.68
CA SER A 121 -0.76 -2.22 17.20
C SER A 121 0.35 -2.97 17.95
N LYS A 122 0.09 -4.20 18.39
CA LYS A 122 1.03 -5.05 19.14
C LYS A 122 1.83 -6.02 18.26
N ARG A 123 1.52 -6.08 16.95
CA ARG A 123 2.28 -6.91 16.01
C ARG A 123 3.64 -6.27 15.78
N THR A 124 4.62 -6.78 16.51
CA THR A 124 6.02 -6.38 16.42
C THR A 124 6.63 -6.86 15.11
N PHE A 125 7.38 -5.99 14.43
CA PHE A 125 8.22 -6.37 13.29
C PHE A 125 9.18 -7.49 13.70
N SER A 126 8.90 -8.71 13.29
CA SER A 126 9.69 -9.87 13.68
C SER A 126 10.95 -9.96 12.81
N VAL A 127 12.08 -9.49 13.33
CA VAL A 127 13.39 -9.72 12.71
C VAL A 127 13.74 -11.19 12.93
N SER A 128 13.40 -12.04 11.97
CA SER A 128 13.74 -13.47 12.01
C SER A 128 15.26 -13.63 12.09
N ARG A 129 15.76 -13.92 13.30
CA ARG A 129 17.12 -14.38 13.53
C ARG A 129 17.30 -15.72 12.82
N GLN A 130 17.93 -15.74 11.65
CA GLN A 130 18.73 -16.90 11.25
C GLN A 130 20.00 -16.92 12.12
N GLN A 131 19.86 -17.32 13.39
CA GLN A 131 21.00 -17.76 14.18
C GLN A 131 21.14 -19.27 13.99
N GLY A 132 22.07 -19.68 13.13
CA GLY A 132 22.63 -21.02 13.19
C GLY A 132 23.28 -21.22 14.56
N ARG A 133 22.62 -21.98 15.44
CA ARG A 133 23.22 -22.51 16.66
C ARG A 133 23.26 -24.02 16.54
N TYR A 134 24.45 -24.55 16.26
CA TYR A 134 24.77 -25.94 16.54
C TYR A 134 24.70 -26.14 18.05
N ALA A 135 23.72 -26.90 18.52
CA ALA A 135 23.73 -27.51 19.85
C ALA A 135 23.50 -29.01 19.65
N PRO A 136 24.37 -29.90 20.18
CA PRO A 136 24.16 -31.33 20.07
C PRO A 136 23.25 -31.78 21.22
N SER A 137 22.01 -32.14 20.91
CA SER A 137 21.12 -32.80 21.88
C SER A 137 20.56 -34.09 21.28
N TYR A 138 20.98 -35.19 21.89
CA TYR A 138 20.63 -36.56 21.58
C TYR A 138 19.22 -36.86 22.15
N THR A 139 18.16 -36.67 21.36
CA THR A 139 16.80 -37.20 21.70
C THR A 139 16.01 -37.51 20.42
N PRO A 140 15.56 -38.77 20.20
CA PRO A 140 14.78 -39.14 19.02
C PRO A 140 13.28 -38.97 19.27
N SER A 141 12.74 -37.81 18.93
CA SER A 141 11.31 -37.62 18.65
C SER A 141 11.18 -36.33 17.83
N ALA A 142 11.25 -36.46 16.50
CA ALA A 142 11.18 -35.32 15.59
C ALA A 142 9.82 -34.60 15.73
N PRO A 143 9.77 -33.35 16.19
CA PRO A 143 8.62 -32.49 15.95
C PRO A 143 8.69 -32.07 14.48
N MET A 144 7.66 -32.40 13.71
CA MET A 144 7.48 -31.89 12.35
C MET A 144 7.72 -30.37 12.34
N ASP A 145 8.59 -29.94 11.44
CA ASP A 145 9.24 -28.65 11.34
C ASP A 145 8.31 -27.43 11.57
N THR A 146 8.34 -26.87 12.79
CA THR A 146 7.69 -25.60 13.14
C THR A 146 8.14 -24.44 12.22
N ASN A 147 9.36 -24.55 11.67
CA ASN A 147 9.90 -23.63 10.65
C ASN A 147 9.25 -23.82 9.28
N LEU A 148 8.96 -25.05 8.85
CA LEU A 148 8.16 -25.27 7.64
C LEU A 148 6.73 -24.77 7.87
N LEU A 149 6.13 -25.00 9.04
CA LEU A 149 4.77 -24.55 9.31
C LEU A 149 4.63 -23.02 9.32
N SER A 150 5.60 -22.29 9.87
CA SER A 150 5.61 -20.82 9.83
C SER A 150 5.92 -20.26 8.44
N ASN A 151 6.79 -20.91 7.67
CA ASN A 151 7.01 -20.58 6.25
C ASN A 151 5.78 -20.89 5.40
N ILE A 152 5.06 -21.99 5.69
CA ILE A 152 3.81 -22.38 5.04
C ILE A 152 2.69 -21.41 5.41
N GLN A 153 2.58 -20.97 6.67
CA GLN A 153 1.63 -19.92 7.07
C GLN A 153 1.95 -18.57 6.41
N LYS A 154 3.23 -18.24 6.19
CA LYS A 154 3.63 -17.10 5.35
C LYS A 154 3.23 -17.29 3.89
N LEU A 155 3.44 -18.48 3.30
CA LEU A 155 2.99 -18.85 1.95
C LEU A 155 1.46 -18.76 1.79
N PHE A 156 0.68 -19.05 2.85
CA PHE A 156 -0.78 -18.88 2.82
C PHE A 156 -1.23 -17.44 3.08
N SER A 157 -0.42 -16.62 3.77
CA SER A 157 -0.61 -15.17 3.86
C SER A 157 -0.22 -14.43 2.57
N GLU A 158 0.53 -15.09 1.68
CA GLU A 158 0.95 -14.60 0.35
C GLU A 158 -0.22 -14.42 -0.63
N ARG A 159 -1.41 -14.94 -0.30
CA ARG A 159 -2.66 -14.68 -1.05
C ARG A 159 -3.25 -13.27 -0.81
N ILE A 160 -2.43 -12.31 -0.41
CA ILE A 160 -2.82 -10.92 -0.61
C ILE A 160 -2.87 -10.73 -2.13
N ASP A 161 -4.05 -10.42 -2.65
CA ASP A 161 -4.25 -10.21 -4.08
C ASP A 161 -3.58 -8.90 -4.50
N ILE A 162 -2.26 -8.97 -4.63
CA ILE A 162 -1.36 -7.85 -4.86
C ILE A 162 -1.72 -7.14 -6.16
N PHE A 163 -2.29 -7.87 -7.12
CA PHE A 163 -2.66 -7.44 -8.47
C PHE A 163 -4.15 -7.19 -8.66
N SER A 164 -4.90 -6.94 -7.57
CA SER A 164 -6.30 -6.54 -7.69
C SER A 164 -6.43 -5.27 -8.54
N PRO A 165 -7.37 -5.22 -9.50
CA PRO A 165 -7.67 -4.00 -10.24
C PRO A 165 -8.16 -2.91 -9.26
N VAL A 166 -7.94 -1.64 -9.63
CA VAL A 166 -8.44 -0.52 -8.84
C VAL A 166 -9.94 -0.40 -9.08
N GLU A 167 -10.74 -0.57 -8.02
CA GLU A 167 -12.17 -0.36 -8.07
C GLU A 167 -12.52 1.13 -7.93
N PHE A 168 -13.73 1.50 -8.40
CA PHE A 168 -14.28 2.86 -8.29
C PHE A 168 -14.75 3.21 -6.87
N ASN A 169 -13.89 3.01 -5.88
CA ASN A 169 -14.12 3.40 -4.49
C ASN A 169 -12.83 3.93 -3.87
N LYS A 170 -12.99 4.72 -2.81
CA LYS A 170 -11.90 5.45 -2.17
C LYS A 170 -10.85 4.51 -1.59
N VAL A 171 -11.28 3.46 -0.88
CA VAL A 171 -10.37 2.51 -0.24
C VAL A 171 -9.52 1.78 -1.27
N SER A 172 -10.07 1.35 -2.41
CA SER A 172 -9.30 0.68 -3.46
C SER A 172 -8.27 1.61 -4.11
N VAL A 173 -8.62 2.87 -4.33
CA VAL A 173 -7.71 3.90 -4.89
C VAL A 173 -6.53 4.13 -3.95
N LEU A 174 -6.80 4.37 -2.66
CA LEU A 174 -5.77 4.59 -1.64
C LEU A 174 -4.89 3.36 -1.44
N THR A 175 -5.50 2.18 -1.40
CA THR A 175 -4.77 0.90 -1.33
C THR A 175 -3.80 0.76 -2.50
N GLY A 176 -4.22 1.10 -3.72
CA GLY A 176 -3.35 1.08 -4.90
C GLY A 176 -2.14 2.03 -4.77
N ILE A 177 -2.37 3.24 -4.28
CA ILE A 177 -1.32 4.26 -4.05
C ILE A 177 -0.33 3.76 -3.00
N ILE A 178 -0.82 3.31 -1.85
CA ILE A 178 0.00 2.79 -0.74
C ILE A 178 0.82 1.57 -1.18
N LYS A 179 0.23 0.64 -1.95
CA LYS A 179 0.95 -0.52 -2.52
C LYS A 179 2.14 -0.09 -3.36
N ILE A 180 1.96 0.89 -4.27
CA ILE A 180 3.04 1.41 -5.12
C ILE A 180 4.16 2.04 -4.27
N SER A 181 3.78 2.85 -3.29
CA SER A 181 4.72 3.56 -2.41
C SER A 181 5.55 2.61 -1.55
N LEU A 182 4.91 1.66 -0.84
CA LEU A 182 5.60 0.72 0.03
C LEU A 182 6.46 -0.27 -0.75
N LYS A 183 6.01 -0.76 -1.91
CA LYS A 183 6.86 -1.59 -2.77
C LYS A 183 8.08 -0.84 -3.30
N THR A 184 7.92 0.44 -3.62
CA THR A 184 9.08 1.26 -4.02
C THR A 184 10.04 1.44 -2.85
N PHE A 185 9.53 1.69 -1.64
CA PHE A 185 10.38 1.81 -0.45
C PHE A 185 11.16 0.52 -0.17
N LEU A 186 10.49 -0.64 -0.25
CA LEU A 186 11.11 -1.95 -0.15
C LEU A 186 12.25 -2.12 -1.15
N GLU A 187 12.03 -1.75 -2.42
CA GLU A 187 13.08 -1.84 -3.43
C GLU A 187 14.25 -0.87 -3.15
N CYS A 188 13.96 0.34 -2.70
CA CYS A 188 15.01 1.30 -2.33
C CYS A 188 15.87 0.79 -1.17
N VAL A 189 15.28 0.16 -0.15
CA VAL A 189 16.07 -0.41 0.96
C VAL A 189 16.84 -1.66 0.53
N ARG A 190 16.39 -2.42 -0.49
CA ARG A 190 17.14 -3.55 -1.06
C ARG A 190 18.46 -3.13 -1.73
N LEU A 191 18.63 -1.85 -2.05
CA LEU A 191 19.79 -1.30 -2.74
C LEU A 191 20.77 -0.50 -1.84
N ARG A 192 20.60 -0.51 -0.50
CA ARG A 192 21.43 0.25 0.47
C ARG A 192 22.03 -0.54 1.64
N THR A 193 23.33 -0.50 1.88
CA THR A 193 23.88 -1.19 3.07
C THR A 193 23.60 -0.38 4.32
N PHE A 194 23.22 -1.04 5.41
CA PHE A 194 22.85 -0.37 6.66
C PHE A 194 23.85 -0.66 7.78
N GLY A 195 24.08 0.32 8.65
CA GLY A 195 24.61 0.12 10.00
C GLY A 195 23.47 -0.06 11.00
N ARG A 196 23.81 -0.39 12.25
CA ARG A 196 22.85 -0.62 13.34
C ARG A 196 21.77 0.46 13.42
N PHE A 197 22.18 1.73 13.55
CA PHE A 197 21.23 2.83 13.69
C PHE A 197 20.46 3.14 12.39
N GLY A 198 20.98 2.73 11.23
CA GLY A 198 20.25 2.76 9.97
C GLY A 198 19.05 1.80 9.99
N LEU A 199 19.26 0.55 10.45
CA LEU A 199 18.18 -0.41 10.66
C LEU A 199 17.14 0.13 11.66
N GLN A 200 17.60 0.64 12.79
CA GLN A 200 16.71 1.17 13.82
C GLN A 200 15.87 2.36 13.33
N GLN A 201 16.45 3.25 12.51
CA GLN A 201 15.68 4.34 11.89
C GLN A 201 14.59 3.81 10.96
N ILE A 202 14.86 2.77 10.16
CA ILE A 202 13.85 2.14 9.31
C ILE A 202 12.75 1.49 10.16
N GLN A 203 13.08 0.85 11.30
CA GLN A 203 12.07 0.32 12.22
C GLN A 203 11.12 1.44 12.74
N VAL A 204 11.69 2.59 13.14
CA VAL A 204 10.91 3.76 13.57
C VAL A 204 10.00 4.27 12.45
N ASP A 205 10.54 4.40 11.23
CA ASP A 205 9.76 4.88 10.08
C ASP A 205 8.62 3.92 9.72
N CYS A 206 8.89 2.61 9.69
CA CYS A 206 7.90 1.59 9.39
C CYS A 206 6.82 1.54 10.47
N TYR A 207 7.18 1.64 11.75
CA TYR A 207 6.20 1.68 12.83
C TYR A 207 5.32 2.93 12.74
N TYR A 208 5.90 4.10 12.48
CA TYR A 208 5.12 5.30 12.24
C TYR A 208 4.14 5.11 11.09
N LEU A 209 4.60 4.66 9.91
CA LEU A 209 3.70 4.42 8.78
C LEU A 209 2.58 3.41 9.12
N GLN A 210 2.87 2.37 9.91
CA GLN A 210 1.88 1.40 10.36
C GLN A 210 0.76 2.07 11.19
N LEU A 211 1.08 2.99 12.10
CA LEU A 211 0.09 3.69 12.93
C LEU A 211 -0.95 4.49 12.11
N TYR A 212 -0.55 4.95 10.93
CA TYR A 212 -1.35 5.86 10.13
C TYR A 212 -1.94 5.23 8.86
N LEU A 213 -1.20 4.36 8.16
CA LEU A 213 -1.62 3.91 6.83
C LEU A 213 -2.77 2.88 6.85
N TRP A 214 -2.97 2.16 7.96
CA TRP A 214 -4.01 1.13 8.07
C TRP A 214 -5.42 1.67 7.81
N ARG A 215 -5.69 2.95 8.18
CA ARG A 215 -7.02 3.58 8.04
C ARG A 215 -7.45 3.80 6.59
N PHE A 216 -6.51 3.70 5.65
CA PHE A 216 -6.72 3.98 4.23
C PHE A 216 -6.90 2.71 3.39
N VAL A 217 -6.74 1.52 3.99
CA VAL A 217 -6.79 0.23 3.28
C VAL A 217 -7.91 -0.65 3.80
N SER A 218 -8.43 -1.56 2.97
CA SER A 218 -9.46 -2.52 3.40
C SER A 218 -8.91 -3.59 4.34
N ASP A 219 -7.66 -4.02 4.13
CA ASP A 219 -7.00 -5.06 4.91
C ASP A 219 -5.69 -4.52 5.49
N GLU A 220 -5.65 -4.28 6.80
CA GLU A 220 -4.46 -3.80 7.48
C GLU A 220 -3.27 -4.76 7.37
N ASN A 221 -3.52 -6.06 7.19
CA ASN A 221 -2.44 -7.05 7.06
C ASN A 221 -1.59 -6.81 5.81
N LEU A 222 -2.15 -6.19 4.76
CA LEU A 222 -1.38 -5.76 3.59
C LEU A 222 -0.27 -4.78 3.98
N VAL A 223 -0.63 -3.77 4.78
CA VAL A 223 0.31 -2.72 5.21
C VAL A 223 1.34 -3.32 6.16
N HIS A 224 0.89 -4.12 7.15
CA HIS A 224 1.79 -4.83 8.06
C HIS A 224 2.80 -5.70 7.31
N PHE A 225 2.33 -6.53 6.39
CA PHE A 225 3.18 -7.43 5.62
C PHE A 225 4.26 -6.67 4.83
N LEU A 226 3.88 -5.63 4.09
CA LEU A 226 4.84 -4.85 3.30
C LEU A 226 5.86 -4.13 4.18
N LEU A 227 5.44 -3.60 5.33
CA LEU A 227 6.34 -2.95 6.28
C LEU A 227 7.27 -3.96 6.98
N ASP A 228 6.78 -5.15 7.32
CA ASP A 228 7.57 -6.28 7.81
C ASP A 228 8.65 -6.69 6.78
N GLU A 229 8.29 -6.77 5.50
CA GLU A 229 9.25 -7.06 4.43
C GLU A 229 10.32 -5.97 4.31
N ILE A 230 9.96 -4.68 4.47
CA ILE A 230 10.93 -3.57 4.44
C ILE A 230 11.92 -3.70 5.59
N VAL A 231 11.44 -3.92 6.82
CA VAL A 231 12.31 -4.10 8.00
C VAL A 231 13.17 -5.36 7.86
N GLY A 232 12.58 -6.47 7.42
CA GLY A 232 13.30 -7.73 7.19
C GLY A 232 14.39 -7.59 6.13
N SER A 233 14.10 -6.93 5.00
CA SER A 233 15.07 -6.65 3.96
C SER A 233 16.19 -5.72 4.44
N THR A 234 15.87 -4.76 5.31
CA THR A 234 16.85 -3.85 5.91
C THR A 234 17.77 -4.61 6.86
N ALA A 235 17.22 -5.47 7.72
CA ALA A 235 17.99 -6.28 8.65
C ALA A 235 18.95 -7.24 7.91
N HIS A 236 18.49 -7.86 6.82
CA HIS A 236 19.33 -8.73 5.99
C HIS A 236 20.53 -8.00 5.37
N ARG A 237 20.42 -6.69 5.18
CA ARG A 237 21.46 -5.85 4.56
C ARG A 237 22.17 -4.93 5.57
N CYS A 238 21.97 -5.21 6.86
CA CYS A 238 22.60 -4.51 7.97
C CYS A 238 23.88 -5.25 8.41
N LEU A 239 24.96 -4.50 8.59
CA LEU A 239 26.26 -5.04 9.02
C LEU A 239 26.24 -5.53 10.47
N ASP A 240 25.43 -4.88 11.31
CA ASP A 240 25.21 -5.24 12.73
C ASP A 240 23.71 -5.14 13.04
N PRO A 241 22.92 -6.19 12.73
CA PRO A 241 21.46 -6.16 12.85
C PRO A 241 21.02 -6.29 14.31
N VAL A 242 21.10 -5.19 15.06
CA VAL A 242 20.57 -5.07 16.42
C VAL A 242 19.27 -4.26 16.38
N PRO A 243 18.09 -4.89 16.54
CA PRO A 243 16.82 -4.18 16.53
C PRO A 243 16.73 -3.20 17.72
N MET A 244 16.02 -2.09 17.51
CA MET A 244 15.64 -1.19 18.59
C MET A 244 14.51 -1.81 19.42
N GLU A 245 14.50 -1.53 20.72
CA GLU A 245 13.42 -1.96 21.60
C GLU A 245 12.09 -1.31 21.19
N GLN A 246 11.03 -2.13 21.20
CA GLN A 246 9.72 -1.71 20.73
C GLN A 246 9.14 -0.52 21.52
N SER A 247 9.32 -0.51 22.84
CA SER A 247 8.89 0.60 23.70
C SER A 247 9.58 1.93 23.35
N VAL A 248 10.84 1.89 22.91
CA VAL A 248 11.57 3.08 22.46
C VAL A 248 11.01 3.58 21.12
N ILE A 249 10.71 2.66 20.20
CA ILE A 249 10.08 3.00 18.91
C ILE A 249 8.71 3.67 19.14
N GLU A 250 7.90 3.10 20.03
CA GLU A 250 6.59 3.64 20.42
C GLU A 250 6.71 5.08 20.92
N VAL A 251 7.59 5.31 21.91
CA VAL A 251 7.80 6.66 22.47
C VAL A 251 8.31 7.66 21.42
N ILE A 252 9.16 7.25 20.49
CA ILE A 252 9.62 8.11 19.40
C ILE A 252 8.46 8.49 18.47
N CYS A 253 7.58 7.54 18.16
CA CYS A 253 6.48 7.74 17.23
C CYS A 253 5.30 8.50 17.86
N GLU A 254 5.06 8.37 19.17
CA GLU A 254 4.04 9.15 19.90
C GLU A 254 4.36 10.66 19.94
N ARG A 255 5.64 11.02 19.90
CA ARG A 255 6.11 12.41 19.87
C ARG A 255 6.09 13.02 18.46
N GLY A 256 5.86 12.21 17.44
CA GLY A 256 6.03 12.56 16.03
C GLY A 256 4.72 12.85 15.34
#